data_AF-A0A7K2C3Q3-F1
#
_entry.id   AF-A0A7K2C3Q3-F1
#
_cell.length_a   1.000
_cell.length_b   1.000
_cell.length_c   1.000
_cell.angle_alpha   90.00
_cell.angle_beta   90.00
_cell.angle_gamma   90.00
#
_symmetry.space_group_name_H-M   'P 1'
#
loop_
_entity.id
_entity.type
_entity.pdbx_description
1 polymer ?
#
loop_
_entity_poly.entity_id
_entity_poly.type
_entity_poly.pdbx_seq_one_letter_code
_entity_poly.pdbx_strand_id
1 'polypeptide(L)'
;MARHPLSGRPLLLCVGATLEGHRHMLGVAESSVRNLPSVGGLFRDLLDRGLSPDRGLLCITPGAASLTQILTECFGSQIRLQHCQMHKLARVASYLAAAEQRPIQGAITRAFALPDLALARAALLQSTPSYGR
;
A
#
# COMPACT_ATOMS: atom_id res chain seq x y z
N MET A 1 -19.08 -8.86 -26.11
CA MET A 1 -17.96 -9.40 -25.32
C MET A 1 -18.49 -9.77 -23.94
N ALA A 2 -18.50 -11.06 -23.59
CA ALA A 2 -18.94 -11.50 -22.27
C ALA A 2 -18.01 -10.89 -21.21
N ARG A 3 -18.56 -10.13 -20.26
CA ARG A 3 -17.80 -9.63 -19.12
C ARG A 3 -17.34 -10.83 -18.30
N HIS A 4 -16.02 -10.95 -18.09
CA HIS A 4 -15.43 -11.96 -17.22
C HIS A 4 -16.13 -11.92 -15.85
N PRO A 5 -16.41 -13.07 -15.18
CA PRO A 5 -17.19 -13.15 -13.94
C PRO A 5 -16.63 -12.35 -12.74
N LEU A 6 -15.45 -11.75 -12.88
CA LEU A 6 -14.81 -10.86 -11.89
C LEU A 6 -15.07 -9.37 -12.17
N SER A 7 -15.85 -9.05 -13.21
CA SER A 7 -16.16 -7.68 -13.61
C SER A 7 -16.98 -6.97 -12.52
N GLY A 8 -16.31 -6.10 -11.76
CA GLY A 8 -16.94 -5.21 -10.78
C GLY A 8 -16.75 -5.59 -9.32
N ARG A 9 -16.08 -6.71 -9.00
CA ARG A 9 -15.82 -7.12 -7.62
C ARG A 9 -14.33 -6.93 -7.29
N PRO A 10 -13.99 -6.21 -6.20
CA PRO A 10 -12.60 -5.95 -5.85
C PRO A 10 -11.90 -7.24 -5.41
N LEU A 11 -10.64 -7.36 -5.79
CA LEU A 11 -9.75 -8.42 -5.32
C LEU A 11 -8.67 -7.81 -4.43
N LEU A 12 -8.41 -8.47 -3.30
CA LEU A 12 -7.22 -8.23 -2.49
C LEU A 12 -6.17 -9.29 -2.84
N LEU A 13 -4.99 -8.83 -3.23
CA LEU A 13 -3.85 -9.65 -3.57
C LEU A 13 -2.78 -9.46 -2.50
N CYS A 14 -2.28 -10.56 -1.93
CA CYS A 14 -1.14 -10.54 -1.03
C CYS A 14 0.10 -11.08 -1.75
N VAL A 15 1.16 -10.27 -1.80
CA VAL A 15 2.43 -10.60 -2.43
C VAL A 15 3.54 -10.50 -1.38
N GLY A 16 4.34 -11.54 -1.28
CA GLY A 16 5.53 -11.60 -0.43
C GLY A 16 6.80 -11.42 -1.24
N ALA A 17 7.83 -10.87 -0.60
CA ALA A 17 9.19 -10.86 -1.12
C ALA A 17 10.10 -11.62 -0.16
N THR A 18 10.93 -12.52 -0.67
CA THR A 18 11.92 -13.24 0.15
C THR A 18 13.18 -12.39 0.36
N LEU A 19 14.05 -12.82 1.28
CA LEU A 19 15.34 -12.16 1.53
C LEU A 19 16.28 -12.21 0.32
N GLU A 20 16.09 -13.21 -0.54
CA GLU A 20 16.80 -13.38 -1.81
C GLU A 20 16.19 -12.53 -2.95
N GLY A 21 15.13 -11.76 -2.66
CA GLY A 21 14.50 -10.86 -3.63
C GLY A 21 13.45 -11.50 -4.53
N HIS A 22 13.01 -12.74 -4.25
CA HIS A 22 11.98 -13.41 -5.04
C HIS A 22 10.58 -12.96 -4.62
N ARG A 23 9.71 -12.71 -5.61
CA ARG A 23 8.32 -12.35 -5.36
C ARG A 23 7.41 -13.58 -5.47
N HIS A 24 6.55 -13.76 -4.48
CA HIS A 24 5.58 -14.85 -4.43
C HIS A 24 4.16 -14.32 -4.22
N MET A 25 3.22 -14.87 -4.98
CA MET A 25 1.80 -14.71 -4.69
C MET A 25 1.48 -15.52 -3.42
N LEU A 26 1.17 -14.84 -2.33
CA LEU A 26 0.85 -15.49 -1.06
C LEU A 26 -0.62 -15.88 -0.99
N GLY A 27 -1.52 -15.05 -1.51
CA GLY A 27 -2.94 -15.34 -1.52
C GLY A 27 -3.79 -14.28 -2.23
N VAL A 28 -5.03 -14.65 -2.51
CA VAL A 28 -6.03 -13.79 -3.13
C VAL A 28 -7.35 -13.95 -2.39
N ALA A 29 -8.07 -12.85 -2.21
CA ALA A 29 -9.43 -12.86 -1.69
C ALA A 29 -10.31 -11.95 -2.54
N GLU A 30 -11.51 -12.40 -2.87
CA GLU A 30 -12.55 -11.53 -3.41
C GLU A 30 -13.09 -10.64 -2.30
N SER A 31 -12.39 -9.54 -2.06
CA SER A 31 -12.61 -8.65 -0.94
C SER A 31 -12.09 -7.25 -1.26
N SER A 32 -12.62 -6.27 -0.53
CA SER A 32 -12.04 -4.94 -0.48
C SER A 32 -11.35 -4.74 0.87
N VAL A 33 -10.44 -3.76 0.94
CA VAL A 33 -9.83 -3.31 2.21
C VAL A 33 -10.86 -2.84 3.27
N ARG A 34 -12.15 -2.72 2.92
CA ARG A 34 -13.25 -2.40 3.83
C ARG A 34 -13.93 -3.63 4.45
N ASN A 35 -13.73 -4.83 3.90
CA ASN A 35 -14.31 -6.07 4.43
C ASN A 35 -13.28 -6.78 5.34
N LEU A 36 -13.17 -6.29 6.58
CA LEU A 36 -12.20 -6.77 7.55
C LEU A 36 -12.29 -8.28 7.86
N PRO A 37 -13.49 -8.89 8.00
CA PRO A 37 -13.59 -10.33 8.22
C PRO A 37 -12.89 -11.16 7.13
N SER A 38 -13.15 -10.85 5.86
CA SER A 38 -12.50 -11.55 4.75
C SER A 38 -11.01 -11.27 4.65
N VAL A 39 -10.57 -10.04 4.96
CA VAL A 39 -9.15 -9.67 4.99
C VAL A 39 -8.41 -10.39 6.13
N GLY A 40 -8.98 -10.42 7.33
CA GLY A 40 -8.41 -11.16 8.46
C GLY A 40 -8.39 -12.66 8.23
N GLY A 41 -9.40 -13.20 7.55
CA GLY A 41 -9.42 -14.60 7.11
C GLY A 41 -8.23 -14.93 6.20
N LEU A 42 -7.96 -14.09 5.21
CA LEU A 42 -6.79 -14.23 4.35
C LEU A 42 -5.48 -14.21 5.16
N PHE A 43 -5.32 -13.29 6.11
CA PHE A 43 -4.08 -13.20 6.89
C PHE A 43 -3.87 -14.37 7.84
N ARG A 44 -4.94 -14.88 8.48
CA ARG A 44 -4.87 -16.10 9.29
C ARG A 44 -4.50 -17.32 8.44
N ASP A 45 -5.07 -17.46 7.24
CA ASP A 45 -4.67 -18.51 6.30
C ASP A 45 -3.18 -18.44 5.92
N LEU A 46 -2.59 -17.23 5.83
CA LEU A 46 -1.14 -17.13 5.63
C LEU A 46 -0.35 -17.70 6.82
N LEU A 47 -0.77 -17.42 8.05
CA LEU A 47 -0.15 -17.93 9.28
C LEU A 47 -0.28 -19.46 9.36
N ASP A 48 -1.47 -19.99 9.09
CA ASP A 48 -1.75 -21.43 9.13
C ASP A 48 -0.90 -22.22 8.12
N ARG A 49 -0.51 -21.57 7.00
CA ARG A 49 0.40 -22.13 5.98
C ARG A 49 1.88 -21.89 6.31
N GLY A 50 2.21 -21.32 7.46
CA GLY A 50 3.57 -21.21 7.98
C GLY A 50 4.25 -19.86 7.74
N LEU A 51 3.53 -18.81 7.33
CA LEU A 51 4.10 -17.45 7.37
C LEU A 51 4.35 -17.07 8.83
N SER A 52 5.62 -16.92 9.24
CA SER A 52 5.98 -16.51 10.61
C SER A 52 6.31 -15.01 10.65
N PRO A 53 5.63 -14.22 11.50
CA PRO A 53 5.97 -12.83 11.75
C PRO A 53 7.04 -12.63 12.83
N ASP A 54 7.57 -13.69 13.44
CA ASP A 54 8.43 -13.66 14.66
C ASP A 54 9.81 -13.02 14.45
N ARG A 55 10.19 -12.79 13.20
CA ARG A 55 11.42 -12.05 12.83
C ARG A 55 11.13 -10.63 12.34
N GLY A 56 9.88 -10.19 12.49
CA GLY A 56 9.35 -8.95 11.94
C GLY A 56 8.97 -9.07 10.46
N LEU A 57 7.91 -8.36 10.07
CA LEU A 57 7.47 -8.23 8.68
C LEU A 57 7.30 -6.76 8.32
N LEU A 58 7.76 -6.37 7.12
CA LEU A 58 7.39 -5.09 6.52
C LEU A 58 6.09 -5.26 5.73
N CYS A 59 4.99 -4.76 6.27
CA CYS A 59 3.68 -4.76 5.62
C CYS A 59 3.47 -3.47 4.84
N ILE A 60 3.49 -3.56 3.51
CA ILE A 60 3.26 -2.42 2.60
C ILE A 60 1.79 -2.42 2.16
N THR A 61 1.04 -1.38 2.51
CA THR A 61 -0.42 -1.34 2.30
C THR A 61 -0.92 -0.04 1.66
N PRO A 62 -2.15 0.02 1.12
CA PRO A 62 -2.74 1.28 0.66
C PRO A 62 -3.00 2.32 1.77
N GLY A 63 -2.80 2.00 3.05
CA GLY A 63 -2.94 2.93 4.17
C GLY A 63 -4.40 3.23 4.54
N ALA A 64 -5.08 2.21 5.05
CA ALA A 64 -6.39 2.32 5.72
C ALA A 64 -6.21 1.93 7.20
N ALA A 65 -6.81 2.71 8.11
CA ALA A 65 -6.71 2.46 9.56
C ALA A 65 -7.23 1.06 9.93
N SER A 66 -8.35 0.66 9.33
CA SER A 66 -8.95 -0.66 9.48
C SER A 66 -8.01 -1.81 9.06
N LEU A 67 -7.26 -1.61 7.97
CA LEU A 67 -6.27 -2.59 7.48
C LEU A 67 -5.05 -2.67 8.41
N THR A 68 -4.65 -1.54 8.98
CA THR A 68 -3.56 -1.46 9.96
C THR A 68 -3.92 -2.24 11.23
N GLN A 69 -5.16 -2.05 11.71
CA GLN A 69 -5.67 -2.77 12.87
C GLN A 69 -5.65 -4.29 12.63
N ILE A 70 -6.26 -4.78 11.55
CA ILE A 70 -6.35 -6.22 11.30
C ILE A 70 -4.98 -6.87 11.05
N LEU A 71 -4.03 -6.16 10.43
CA LEU A 71 -2.65 -6.64 10.29
C LEU A 71 -1.98 -6.80 11.65
N THR A 72 -2.15 -5.81 12.54
CA THR A 72 -1.59 -5.86 13.89
C THR A 72 -2.23 -6.96 14.72
N GLU A 73 -3.55 -7.15 14.59
CA GLU A 73 -4.28 -8.24 15.24
C GLU A 73 -3.81 -9.62 14.77
N CYS A 74 -3.55 -9.80 13.47
CA CYS A 74 -3.12 -11.10 12.92
C CYS A 74 -1.62 -11.37 13.10
N PHE A 75 -0.76 -10.41 12.79
CA PHE A 75 0.70 -10.62 12.73
C PHE A 75 1.45 -10.13 13.99
N GLY A 76 0.74 -9.52 14.94
CA GLY A 76 1.33 -9.05 16.19
C GLY A 76 2.13 -7.74 16.06
N SER A 77 2.83 -7.38 17.15
CA SER A 77 3.48 -6.08 17.31
C SER A 77 4.83 -5.91 16.61
N GLN A 78 5.40 -7.01 16.09
CA GLN A 78 6.69 -6.98 15.41
C GLN A 78 6.62 -6.51 13.96
N ILE A 79 5.42 -6.29 13.42
CA ILE A 79 5.27 -5.74 12.08
C ILE A 79 5.72 -4.28 12.01
N ARG A 80 6.17 -3.88 10.82
CA ARG A 80 6.40 -2.50 10.43
C ARG A 80 5.44 -2.18 9.30
N LEU A 81 4.70 -1.09 9.45
CA LEU A 81 3.68 -0.68 8.50
C LEU A 81 4.22 0.45 7.63
N GLN A 82 4.07 0.30 6.32
CA GLN A 82 4.43 1.30 5.35
C GLN A 82 3.27 1.53 4.38
N HIS A 83 3.00 2.78 4.05
CA HIS A 83 2.07 3.09 2.97
C HIS A 83 2.75 2.88 1.62
N CYS A 84 2.10 2.12 0.75
CA CYS A 84 2.50 1.89 -0.62
C CYS A 84 2.58 3.23 -1.35
N GLN A 85 3.78 3.57 -1.82
CA GLN A 85 4.04 4.83 -2.54
C GLN A 85 3.18 4.94 -3.80
N MET A 86 2.98 3.84 -4.54
CA MET A 86 2.14 3.82 -5.74
C MET A 86 0.67 4.15 -5.44
N HIS A 87 0.09 3.52 -4.42
CA HIS A 87 -1.28 3.84 -4.00
C HIS A 87 -1.38 5.26 -3.42
N LYS A 88 -0.35 5.74 -2.74
CA LYS A 88 -0.31 7.12 -2.24
C LYS A 88 -0.27 8.13 -3.39
N LEU A 89 0.55 7.90 -4.41
CA LEU A 89 0.61 8.71 -5.63
C LEU A 89 -0.72 8.75 -6.37
N ALA A 90 -1.33 7.58 -6.59
CA ALA A 90 -2.65 7.48 -7.22
C ALA A 90 -3.72 8.23 -6.42
N ARG A 91 -3.72 8.10 -5.09
CA ARG A 91 -4.63 8.83 -4.19
C ARG A 91 -4.43 10.34 -4.28
N VAL A 92 -3.19 10.84 -4.20
CA VAL A 92 -2.93 12.28 -4.33
C VAL A 92 -3.42 12.79 -5.68
N ALA A 93 -3.07 12.10 -6.76
CA ALA A 93 -3.47 12.49 -8.11
C ALA A 93 -4.99 12.54 -8.34
N SER A 94 -5.76 11.69 -7.64
CA SER A 94 -7.23 11.73 -7.73
C SER A 94 -7.87 13.02 -7.21
N TYR A 95 -7.14 13.82 -6.43
CA TYR A 95 -7.62 15.13 -5.94
C TYR A 95 -7.18 16.30 -6.83
N LEU A 96 -6.37 16.05 -7.86
CA LEU A 96 -5.72 17.09 -8.67
C LEU A 96 -6.36 17.21 -10.04
N ALA A 97 -6.34 18.43 -10.60
CA ALA A 97 -6.70 18.62 -12.00
C ALA A 97 -5.70 17.89 -12.92
N ALA A 98 -6.16 17.44 -14.09
CA ALA A 98 -5.36 16.61 -15.00
C ALA A 98 -4.01 17.25 -15.38
N ALA A 99 -3.95 18.58 -15.50
CA ALA A 99 -2.73 19.33 -15.81
C ALA A 99 -1.66 19.23 -14.70
N GLU A 100 -2.07 19.00 -13.46
CA GLU A 100 -1.21 19.07 -12.28
C GLU A 100 -0.73 17.70 -11.80
N GLN A 101 -1.44 16.64 -12.20
CA GLN A 101 -1.14 15.27 -11.81
C GLN A 101 0.30 14.88 -12.11
N ARG A 102 0.76 15.07 -13.35
CA ARG A 102 2.13 14.71 -13.76
C ARG A 102 3.21 15.50 -12.99
N PRO A 103 3.16 16.85 -12.95
CA PRO A 103 4.12 17.62 -12.16
C PRO A 103 4.19 17.19 -10.68
N ILE A 104 3.05 17.05 -10.02
CA ILE A 104 2.99 16.72 -8.58
C ILE A 104 3.40 15.28 -8.31
N GLN A 105 2.98 14.32 -9.13
CA GLN A 105 3.46 12.93 -9.02
C GLN A 105 4.99 12.86 -9.19
N GLY A 106 5.55 13.59 -10.16
CA GLY A 106 6.99 13.64 -10.38
C GLY A 106 7.74 14.21 -9.17
N ALA A 107 7.21 15.26 -8.55
CA ALA A 107 7.76 15.83 -7.32
C ALA A 107 7.75 14.83 -6.15
N ILE A 108 6.63 14.14 -5.94
CA ILE A 108 6.49 13.14 -4.87
C ILE A 108 7.45 11.97 -5.10
N THR A 109 7.54 11.47 -6.33
CA THR A 109 8.46 10.37 -6.67
C THR A 109 9.92 10.75 -6.42
N ARG A 110 10.34 11.97 -6.78
CA ARG A 110 11.70 12.46 -6.46
C ARG A 110 11.94 12.53 -4.96
N ALA A 111 10.95 12.99 -4.19
CA ALA A 111 11.08 13.05 -2.74
C ALA A 111 11.21 11.67 -2.09
N PHE A 112 10.50 10.66 -2.59
CA PHE A 112 10.66 9.27 -2.12
C PHE A 112 12.03 8.66 -2.42
N ALA A 113 12.76 9.19 -3.40
CA ALA A 113 14.11 8.73 -3.73
C ALA A 113 15.21 9.38 -2.85
N LEU A 114 14.86 10.37 -2.02
CA LEU A 114 15.82 11.02 -1.14
C LEU A 114 16.10 10.16 0.11
N PRO A 115 17.36 10.07 0.56
CA PRO A 115 17.76 9.16 1.64
C PRO A 115 17.36 9.66 3.04
N ASP A 116 16.95 10.93 3.15
CA ASP A 116 16.65 11.58 4.42
C ASP A 116 15.27 12.24 4.40
N LEU A 117 14.57 12.15 5.54
CA LEU A 117 13.22 12.66 5.70
C LEU A 117 13.17 14.20 5.63
N ALA A 118 14.14 14.91 6.20
CA ALA A 118 14.16 16.37 6.16
C ALA A 118 14.40 16.87 4.73
N LEU A 119 15.32 16.24 4.00
CA LEU A 119 15.54 16.51 2.58
C LEU A 119 14.28 16.21 1.74
N ALA A 120 13.66 15.05 1.94
CA ALA A 120 12.43 14.66 1.24
C ALA A 120 11.29 15.67 1.47
N ARG A 121 11.11 16.12 2.72
CA ARG A 121 10.10 17.12 3.08
C ARG A 121 10.40 18.49 2.46
N ALA A 122 11.64 18.96 2.51
CA ALA A 122 12.04 20.22 1.92
C ALA A 122 11.79 20.23 0.41
N ALA A 123 12.18 19.16 -0.29
CA ALA A 123 11.95 19.01 -1.73
C ALA A 123 10.46 19.02 -2.09
N LEU A 124 9.60 18.35 -1.31
CA LEU A 124 8.14 18.37 -1.51
C LEU A 124 7.56 19.78 -1.36
N LEU A 125 7.91 20.47 -0.28
CA LEU A 125 7.38 21.81 0.00
C LEU A 125 7.78 22.82 -1.07
N GLN A 126 9.01 22.74 -1.60
CA GLN A 126 9.48 23.61 -2.69
C GLN A 126 8.82 23.32 -4.04
N SER A 127 8.36 22.08 -4.25
CA SER A 127 7.75 21.63 -5.50
C SER A 127 6.23 21.87 -5.59
N THR A 128 5.62 22.33 -4.50
CA THR A 128 4.17 22.57 -4.46
C THR A 128 3.87 23.87 -5.20
N PRO A 129 3.03 23.87 -6.25
CA PRO A 129 2.59 25.11 -6.89
C PRO A 129 1.99 26.03 -5.82
N SER A 130 2.29 27.33 -5.88
CA SER A 130 1.64 28.32 -5.03
C SER A 130 0.16 28.41 -5.41
N TYR A 131 -0.65 27.53 -4.83
CA TYR A 131 -2.09 27.56 -4.95
C TYR A 131 -2.61 28.74 -4.14
N GLY A 132 -3.03 29.80 -4.82
CA GLY A 132 -3.68 30.97 -4.22
C GLY A 132 -2.80 31.73 -3.22
N ARG A 133 -1.88 32.54 -3.74
CA ARG A 133 -1.67 33.89 -3.19
C ARG A 133 -2.41 34.87 -4.10
#